data_AF-A0A3D2ATF3-F1
#
_entry.id   AF-A0A3D2ATF3-F1
#
_cell.length_a   1.000
_cell.length_b   1.000
_cell.length_c   1.000
_cell.angle_alpha   90.00
_cell.angle_beta   90.00
_cell.angle_gamma   90.00
#
_symmetry.space_group_name_H-M   'P 1'
#
loop_
_entity.id
_entity.type
_entity.pdbx_description
1 polymer ?
#
loop_
_entity_poly.entity_id
_entity_poly.type
_entity_poly.pdbx_seq_one_letter_code
_entity_poly.pdbx_strand_id
1 'polypeptide(L)'
;MEFETRYKKLNEHQRAAVDAIDGPVMVVAGPGTGKTELLSMRAANILRKTDELPENILCLTFTESGSVAMQKRLTDIIGRSAYNVSIYTFHAFGTEIMSRYREYFYRGAEFKPADELSIHRIITSILDDLPYDNPLRSQMNGKYTAISDIIRAISDLKRASLTNAEFTALLNATDEALEIAGALVSAAFTDRISKSTRDKLADIIPKIHDIAESMPLDTLQPLSEVLAQSLQHAINAADAHPKVTPPLTAWKKEWMTMDSQRRPILKATKYQPKLRALSGVYDKYLTIMQEAELIDFDDMIMQVVHAIEVNPDLRYDLQEKYHYIMVDEFQDTNLAQMRILRNLTNNPIVEDAPNILVVGDDDQAIYGFQGAEVGNIIKFAELYPRTQHITLR
;
A
#
# COMPACT_ATOMS: atom_id res chain seq x y z
N MET A 1 -2.25 -15.88 37.63
CA MET A 1 -1.90 -14.84 36.62
C MET A 1 -1.79 -15.53 35.28
N GLU A 2 -2.58 -15.09 34.31
CA GLU A 2 -2.74 -15.79 33.03
C GLU A 2 -1.49 -15.71 32.13
N PHE A 3 -0.66 -14.67 32.32
CA PHE A 3 0.61 -14.49 31.62
C PHE A 3 1.54 -15.71 31.72
N GLU A 4 1.89 -16.16 32.92
CA GLU A 4 2.85 -17.27 33.12
C GLU A 4 2.39 -18.57 32.46
N THR A 5 1.08 -18.84 32.52
CA THR A 5 0.48 -20.01 31.90
C THR A 5 0.54 -19.95 30.38
N ARG A 6 0.31 -18.77 29.78
CA ARG A 6 0.40 -18.55 28.32
C ARG A 6 1.84 -18.54 27.84
N TYR A 7 2.73 -17.85 28.56
CA TYR A 7 4.16 -17.76 28.25
C TYR A 7 4.84 -19.14 28.18
N LYS A 8 4.49 -20.06 29.06
CA LYS A 8 5.01 -21.45 29.03
C LYS A 8 4.61 -22.23 27.77
N LYS A 9 3.54 -21.85 27.09
CA LYS A 9 3.08 -22.48 25.84
C LYS A 9 3.76 -21.92 24.59
N LEU A 10 4.44 -20.79 24.70
CA LEU A 10 5.16 -20.18 23.58
C LEU A 10 6.36 -21.04 23.19
N ASN A 11 6.59 -21.18 21.88
CA ASN A 11 7.81 -21.79 21.37
C ASN A 11 9.02 -20.86 21.57
N GLU A 12 10.23 -21.34 21.27
CA GLU A 12 11.47 -20.57 21.46
C GLU A 12 11.48 -19.24 20.69
N HIS A 13 11.04 -19.23 19.43
CA HIS A 13 11.01 -18.03 18.59
C HIS A 13 9.95 -17.02 19.05
N GLN A 14 8.77 -17.49 19.47
CA GLN A 14 7.73 -16.65 20.06
C GLN A 14 8.21 -16.03 21.37
N ARG A 15 8.90 -16.79 22.23
CA ARG A 15 9.51 -16.24 23.46
C ARG A 15 10.56 -15.20 23.15
N ALA A 16 11.47 -15.47 22.21
CA ALA A 16 12.47 -14.49 21.77
C ALA A 16 11.82 -13.16 21.33
N ALA A 17 10.71 -13.23 20.58
CA ALA A 17 9.97 -12.04 20.16
C ALA A 17 9.22 -11.35 21.32
N VAL A 18 8.74 -12.09 22.32
CA VAL A 18 8.09 -11.51 23.51
C VAL A 18 9.10 -10.88 24.48
N ASP A 19 10.32 -11.41 24.55
CA ASP A 19 11.36 -11.00 25.49
C ASP A 19 12.27 -9.90 24.97
N ALA A 20 12.35 -9.71 23.65
CA ALA A 20 13.15 -8.65 23.01
C ALA A 20 12.49 -7.26 23.18
N ILE A 21 12.37 -6.76 24.42
CA ILE A 21 11.63 -5.54 24.77
C ILE A 21 12.16 -4.31 24.02
N ASP A 22 13.47 -4.09 24.06
CA ASP A 22 14.11 -2.90 23.50
C ASP A 22 14.55 -3.09 22.05
N GLY A 23 14.55 -1.98 21.30
CA GLY A 23 15.02 -1.89 19.93
C GLY A 23 14.06 -2.44 18.87
N PRO A 24 14.45 -2.30 17.60
CA PRO A 24 13.61 -2.69 16.47
C PRO A 24 13.61 -4.21 16.28
N VAL A 25 12.42 -4.81 16.15
CA VAL A 25 12.23 -6.25 15.95
C VAL A 25 11.32 -6.50 14.74
N MET A 26 11.77 -7.36 13.84
CA MET A 26 10.99 -7.84 12.69
C MET A 26 10.65 -9.31 12.90
N VAL A 27 9.36 -9.62 13.00
CA VAL A 27 8.85 -10.99 13.12
C VAL A 27 8.23 -11.43 11.79
N VAL A 28 8.85 -12.43 11.17
CA VAL A 28 8.32 -13.08 9.98
C VAL A 28 7.49 -14.29 10.41
N ALA A 29 6.21 -14.30 10.05
CA ALA A 29 5.23 -15.24 10.58
C ALA A 29 4.19 -15.61 9.53
N GLY A 30 4.10 -16.90 9.18
CA GLY A 30 3.06 -17.41 8.30
C GLY A 30 1.67 -17.47 8.95
N PRO A 31 0.62 -17.84 8.20
CA PRO A 31 -0.74 -17.94 8.71
C PRO A 31 -0.85 -18.97 9.84
N GLY A 32 -1.58 -18.64 10.91
CA GLY A 32 -1.82 -19.57 12.03
C GLY A 32 -0.66 -19.75 13.03
N THR A 33 0.45 -19.03 12.86
CA THR A 33 1.64 -19.08 13.75
C THR A 33 1.46 -18.36 15.09
N GLY A 34 0.28 -17.77 15.33
CA GLY A 34 -0.06 -17.11 16.60
C GLY A 34 0.38 -15.64 16.71
N LYS A 35 0.50 -14.91 15.60
CA LYS A 35 0.87 -13.48 15.54
C LYS A 35 0.19 -12.63 16.63
N THR A 36 -1.14 -12.69 16.73
CA THR A 36 -1.88 -11.87 17.69
C THR A 36 -1.67 -12.29 19.16
N GLU A 37 -1.37 -13.57 19.42
CA GLU A 37 -0.99 -14.02 20.77
C GLU A 37 0.38 -13.47 21.14
N LEU A 38 1.34 -13.51 20.21
CA LEU A 38 2.68 -12.94 20.38
C LEU A 38 2.61 -11.45 20.71
N LEU A 39 1.86 -10.66 19.93
CA LEU A 39 1.70 -9.22 20.17
C LEU A 39 1.10 -8.92 21.54
N SER A 40 0.05 -9.64 21.93
CA SER A 40 -0.60 -9.47 23.23
C SER A 40 0.33 -9.86 24.39
N MET A 41 1.08 -10.95 24.23
CA MET A 41 2.05 -11.41 25.22
C MET A 41 3.23 -10.44 25.37
N ARG A 42 3.70 -9.85 24.26
CA ARG A 42 4.77 -8.85 24.28
C ARG A 42 4.33 -7.58 25.00
N ALA A 43 3.18 -7.01 24.65
CA ALA A 43 2.62 -5.85 25.35
C ALA A 43 2.51 -6.09 26.87
N ALA A 44 1.99 -7.26 27.27
CA ALA A 44 1.92 -7.63 28.68
C ALA A 44 3.31 -7.81 29.33
N ASN A 45 4.31 -8.29 28.58
CA ASN A 45 5.67 -8.47 29.10
C ASN A 45 6.37 -7.12 29.29
N ILE A 46 6.19 -6.17 28.37
CA ILE A 46 6.70 -4.79 28.49
C ILE A 46 6.22 -4.18 29.80
N LEU A 47 4.90 -4.17 30.04
CA LEU A 47 4.30 -3.61 31.27
C LEU A 47 4.74 -4.33 32.56
N ARG A 48 5.21 -5.57 32.45
CA ARG A 48 5.68 -6.35 33.60
C ARG A 48 7.16 -6.14 33.90
N LYS A 49 7.95 -5.82 32.89
CA LYS A 49 9.42 -5.75 32.96
C LYS A 49 9.96 -4.33 33.00
N THR A 50 9.11 -3.36 32.69
CA THR A 50 9.45 -1.93 32.63
C THR A 50 8.50 -1.15 33.54
N ASP A 51 8.83 0.10 33.82
CA ASP A 51 7.98 1.03 34.58
C ASP A 51 6.99 1.80 33.67
N GLU A 52 6.74 1.27 32.47
CA GLU A 52 5.88 1.91 31.48
C GLU A 52 4.40 1.83 31.84
N LEU A 53 3.68 2.89 31.47
CA LEU A 53 2.23 2.91 31.59
C LEU A 53 1.59 2.25 30.36
N PRO A 54 0.40 1.63 30.49
CA PRO A 54 -0.32 1.05 29.36
C PRO A 54 -0.50 2.00 28.17
N GLU A 55 -0.75 3.28 28.45
CA GLU A 55 -0.94 4.32 27.42
C GLU A 55 0.32 4.63 26.60
N ASN A 56 1.49 4.19 27.08
CA ASN A 56 2.77 4.34 26.37
C ASN A 56 3.02 3.25 25.32
N ILE A 57 2.10 2.29 25.21
CA ILE A 57 2.14 1.20 24.24
C ILE A 57 1.10 1.44 23.15
N LEU A 58 1.55 1.54 21.91
CA LEU A 58 0.72 1.64 20.70
C LEU A 58 0.73 0.33 19.92
N CYS A 59 -0.44 -0.26 19.71
CA CYS A 59 -0.66 -1.41 18.84
C CYS A 59 -1.49 -0.98 17.63
N LEU A 60 -0.94 -1.17 16.43
CA LEU A 60 -1.58 -0.89 15.16
C LEU A 60 -1.92 -2.20 14.44
N THR A 61 -3.18 -2.35 14.03
CA THR A 61 -3.64 -3.48 13.24
C THR A 61 -4.26 -3.02 11.92
N PHE A 62 -4.44 -3.93 10.96
CA PHE A 62 -5.08 -3.59 9.69
C PHE A 62 -6.62 -3.68 9.74
N THR A 63 -7.18 -4.50 10.64
CA THR A 63 -8.62 -4.76 10.69
C THR A 63 -9.20 -4.51 12.07
N GLU A 64 -10.45 -4.03 12.12
CA GLU A 64 -11.18 -3.86 13.38
C GLU A 64 -11.29 -5.18 14.15
N SER A 65 -11.48 -6.30 13.45
CA SER A 65 -11.44 -7.63 14.06
C SER A 65 -10.11 -7.94 14.74
N GLY A 66 -8.99 -7.49 14.17
CA GLY A 66 -7.66 -7.63 14.74
C GLY A 66 -7.51 -6.85 16.04
N SER A 67 -7.90 -5.56 16.04
CA SER A 67 -7.92 -4.70 17.22
C SER A 67 -8.77 -5.30 18.35
N VAL A 68 -10.00 -5.72 18.04
CA VAL A 68 -10.92 -6.34 19.03
C VAL A 68 -10.34 -7.64 19.59
N ALA A 69 -9.77 -8.49 18.73
CA ALA A 69 -9.18 -9.75 19.16
C ALA A 69 -7.93 -9.54 20.03
N MET A 70 -7.11 -8.53 19.74
CA MET A 70 -5.95 -8.15 20.56
C MET A 70 -6.39 -7.57 21.91
N GLN A 71 -7.37 -6.66 21.92
CA GLN A 71 -7.94 -6.07 23.13
C GLN A 71 -8.47 -7.15 24.08
N LYS A 72 -9.23 -8.12 23.55
CA LYS A 72 -9.77 -9.23 24.33
C LYS A 72 -8.65 -10.06 24.96
N ARG A 73 -7.63 -10.44 24.17
CA ARG A 73 -6.49 -11.22 24.67
C ARG A 73 -5.71 -10.48 25.76
N LEU A 74 -5.42 -9.20 25.56
CA LEU A 74 -4.74 -8.39 26.58
C LEU A 74 -5.57 -8.29 27.86
N THR A 75 -6.89 -8.15 27.74
CA THR A 75 -7.80 -8.13 28.89
C THR A 75 -7.72 -9.44 29.70
N ASP A 76 -7.61 -10.59 29.03
CA ASP A 76 -7.40 -11.88 29.70
C ASP A 76 -6.05 -11.95 30.44
N ILE A 77 -5.00 -11.29 29.92
CA ILE A 77 -3.64 -11.37 30.47
C ILE A 77 -3.42 -10.39 31.64
N ILE A 78 -3.79 -9.11 31.45
CA ILE A 78 -3.48 -8.00 32.38
C ILE A 78 -4.73 -7.35 33.00
N GLY A 79 -5.92 -7.88 32.71
CA GLY A 79 -7.17 -7.39 33.29
C GLY A 79 -7.56 -5.99 32.79
N ARG A 80 -8.12 -5.16 33.67
CA ARG A 80 -8.67 -3.84 33.31
C ARG A 80 -7.62 -2.86 32.76
N SER A 81 -6.34 -3.02 33.10
CA SER A 81 -5.27 -2.19 32.56
C SER A 81 -5.13 -2.29 31.04
N ALA A 82 -5.65 -3.37 30.43
CA ALA A 82 -5.67 -3.53 28.98
C ALA A 82 -6.46 -2.44 28.25
N TYR A 83 -7.49 -1.84 28.87
CA TYR A 83 -8.29 -0.78 28.24
C TYR A 83 -7.52 0.55 28.10
N ASN A 84 -6.39 0.69 28.78
CA ASN A 84 -5.52 1.86 28.68
C ASN A 84 -4.40 1.67 27.65
N VAL A 85 -4.22 0.45 27.10
CA VAL A 85 -3.31 0.23 25.98
C VAL A 85 -3.91 0.83 24.72
N SER A 86 -3.12 1.59 23.96
CA SER A 86 -3.58 2.22 22.72
C SER A 86 -3.62 1.18 21.59
N ILE A 87 -4.78 0.54 21.37
CA ILE A 87 -4.96 -0.45 20.30
C ILE A 87 -5.90 0.12 19.23
N TYR A 88 -5.40 0.30 18.02
CA TYR A 88 -6.12 0.93 16.93
C TYR A 88 -5.89 0.22 15.60
N THR A 89 -6.83 0.38 14.67
CA THR A 89 -6.46 0.31 13.25
C THR A 89 -5.70 1.58 12.85
N PHE A 90 -4.94 1.60 11.75
CA PHE A 90 -4.38 2.86 11.24
C PHE A 90 -5.44 3.94 11.02
N HIS A 91 -6.65 3.53 10.61
CA HIS A 91 -7.85 4.37 10.49
C HIS A 91 -8.25 5.00 11.82
N ALA A 92 -8.50 4.17 12.83
CA ALA A 92 -8.88 4.66 14.15
C ALA A 92 -7.79 5.54 14.78
N PHE A 93 -6.52 5.23 14.54
CA PHE A 93 -5.39 6.01 15.04
C PHE A 93 -5.32 7.41 14.40
N GLY A 94 -5.50 7.51 13.08
CA GLY A 94 -5.56 8.80 12.39
C GLY A 94 -6.71 9.67 12.92
N THR A 95 -7.90 9.09 13.07
CA THR A 95 -9.06 9.77 13.67
C THR A 95 -8.78 10.23 15.10
N GLU A 96 -8.14 9.38 15.92
CA GLU A 96 -7.78 9.72 17.30
C GLU A 96 -6.81 10.91 17.36
N ILE A 97 -5.78 10.93 16.50
CA ILE A 97 -4.84 12.06 16.42
C ILE A 97 -5.59 13.35 16.05
N MET A 98 -6.40 13.31 14.99
CA MET A 98 -7.13 14.50 14.54
C MET A 98 -8.12 15.01 15.59
N SER A 99 -8.79 14.10 16.30
CA SER A 99 -9.75 14.44 17.35
C SER A 99 -9.09 14.99 18.61
N ARG A 100 -7.94 14.46 19.00
CA ARG A 100 -7.20 14.86 20.20
C ARG A 100 -6.42 16.16 20.01
N TYR A 101 -5.84 16.35 18.83
CA TYR A 101 -4.90 17.43 18.51
C TYR A 101 -5.47 18.40 17.45
N ARG A 102 -6.75 18.76 17.59
CA ARG A 102 -7.53 19.51 16.58
C ARG A 102 -6.90 20.83 16.17
N GLU A 103 -6.16 21.46 17.06
CA GLU A 103 -5.43 22.71 16.87
C GLU A 103 -4.37 22.65 15.77
N TYR A 104 -3.90 21.45 15.39
CA TYR A 104 -2.96 21.27 14.28
C TYR A 104 -3.65 20.99 12.94
N PHE A 105 -4.98 20.82 12.94
CA PHE A 105 -5.79 20.47 11.78
C PHE A 105 -6.79 21.58 11.44
N TYR A 106 -6.30 22.80 11.16
CA TYR A 106 -7.14 23.89 10.67
C TYR A 106 -7.79 23.52 9.32
N ARG A 107 -9.11 23.69 9.20
CA ARG A 107 -10.00 23.15 8.15
C ARG A 107 -10.16 21.63 8.17
N GLY A 108 -9.10 20.83 8.35
CA GLY A 108 -9.20 19.36 8.39
C GLY A 108 -10.08 18.80 9.52
N ALA A 109 -10.14 19.49 10.67
CA ALA A 109 -10.97 19.10 11.82
C ALA A 109 -12.48 19.40 11.66
N GLU A 110 -12.89 20.08 10.58
CA GLU A 110 -14.31 20.31 10.25
C GLU A 110 -14.88 19.19 9.38
N PHE A 111 -14.02 18.50 8.61
CA PHE A 111 -14.44 17.41 7.75
C PHE A 111 -14.69 16.15 8.55
N LYS A 112 -15.77 15.43 8.21
CA LYS A 112 -16.13 14.16 8.83
C LYS A 112 -15.55 13.01 8.02
N PRO A 113 -14.98 11.98 8.67
CA PRO A 113 -14.61 10.76 7.98
C PRO A 113 -15.83 10.14 7.27
N ALA A 114 -15.70 9.86 5.97
CA ALA A 114 -16.71 9.13 5.23
C ALA A 114 -16.61 7.64 5.54
N ASP A 115 -17.72 7.03 5.96
CA ASP A 115 -17.81 5.58 6.10
C ASP A 115 -17.91 4.89 4.72
N GLU A 116 -17.63 3.59 4.69
CA GLU A 116 -17.65 2.79 3.46
C GLU A 116 -19.00 2.86 2.73
N LEU A 117 -20.11 2.91 3.47
CA LEU A 117 -21.45 3.00 2.91
C LEU A 117 -21.69 4.35 2.21
N SER A 118 -21.18 5.44 2.79
CA SER A 118 -21.27 6.78 2.23
C SER A 118 -20.44 6.89 0.96
N ILE A 119 -19.21 6.37 0.97
CA ILE A 119 -18.36 6.30 -0.24
C ILE A 119 -19.07 5.49 -1.33
N HIS A 120 -19.59 4.30 -0.99
CA HIS A 120 -20.32 3.46 -1.94
C HIS A 120 -21.53 4.19 -2.53
N ARG A 121 -22.30 4.91 -1.70
CA ARG A 121 -23.48 5.68 -2.14
C ARG A 121 -23.08 6.84 -3.06
N ILE A 122 -22.00 7.56 -2.73
CA ILE A 122 -21.48 8.66 -3.57
C ILE A 122 -21.08 8.12 -4.95
N ILE A 123 -20.28 7.06 -5.01
CA ILE A 123 -19.88 6.44 -6.27
C ILE A 123 -21.09 5.94 -7.05
N THR A 124 -22.06 5.30 -6.39
CA THR A 124 -23.30 4.86 -7.04
C THR A 124 -24.05 6.02 -7.68
N SER A 125 -24.21 7.13 -6.96
CA SER A 125 -24.86 8.35 -7.48
C SER A 125 -24.11 8.91 -8.69
N ILE A 126 -22.77 8.93 -8.65
CA ILE A 126 -21.98 9.39 -9.79
C ILE A 126 -22.21 8.50 -11.02
N LEU A 127 -22.24 7.17 -10.82
CA LEU A 127 -22.45 6.20 -11.90
C LEU A 127 -23.86 6.27 -12.49
N ASP A 128 -24.87 6.59 -11.69
CA ASP A 128 -26.25 6.78 -12.14
C ASP A 128 -26.37 7.95 -13.13
N ASP A 129 -25.58 9.01 -12.93
CA ASP A 129 -25.53 10.20 -13.77
C ASP A 129 -24.63 10.05 -15.02
N LEU A 130 -23.96 8.91 -15.20
CA LEU A 130 -23.12 8.68 -16.38
C LEU A 130 -23.94 8.27 -17.61
N PRO A 131 -23.48 8.64 -18.83
CA PRO A 131 -24.03 8.12 -20.08
C PRO A 131 -24.15 6.59 -20.11
N TYR A 132 -25.17 6.06 -20.79
CA TYR A 132 -25.43 4.61 -20.85
C TYR A 132 -24.30 3.81 -21.52
N ASP A 133 -23.54 4.44 -22.41
CA ASP A 133 -22.39 3.88 -23.11
C ASP A 133 -21.07 3.99 -22.30
N ASN A 134 -21.11 4.59 -21.11
CA ASN A 134 -19.92 4.72 -20.28
C ASN A 134 -19.40 3.34 -19.83
N PRO A 135 -18.10 3.03 -20.00
CA PRO A 135 -17.55 1.70 -19.73
C PRO A 135 -17.53 1.31 -18.25
N LEU A 136 -17.76 2.25 -17.32
CA LEU A 136 -17.87 2.01 -15.87
C LEU A 136 -19.30 1.72 -15.42
N ARG A 137 -20.30 1.94 -16.28
CA ARG A 137 -21.73 1.79 -15.95
C ARG A 137 -22.25 0.35 -16.05
N SER A 138 -21.39 -0.62 -16.33
CA SER A 138 -21.77 -2.04 -16.42
C SER A 138 -22.43 -2.53 -15.12
N GLN A 139 -23.59 -3.17 -15.26
CA GLN A 139 -24.36 -3.74 -14.14
C GLN A 139 -24.53 -5.25 -14.28
N MET A 140 -24.55 -5.94 -13.15
CA MET A 140 -24.92 -7.36 -13.02
C MET A 140 -25.93 -7.50 -11.89
N ASN A 141 -27.09 -8.11 -12.15
CA ASN A 141 -28.19 -8.26 -11.19
C ASN A 141 -28.62 -6.92 -10.55
N GLY A 142 -28.67 -5.85 -11.34
CA GLY A 142 -29.08 -4.51 -10.87
C GLY A 142 -28.05 -3.79 -10.00
N LYS A 143 -26.81 -4.29 -9.91
CA LYS A 143 -25.71 -3.65 -9.19
C LYS A 143 -24.55 -3.33 -10.12
N TYR A 144 -23.94 -2.16 -9.95
CA TYR A 144 -22.74 -1.79 -10.70
C TYR A 144 -21.57 -2.72 -10.36
N THR A 145 -20.90 -3.23 -11.38
CA THR A 145 -19.80 -4.18 -11.19
C THR A 145 -18.47 -3.50 -10.89
N ALA A 146 -18.33 -2.21 -11.20
CA ALA A 146 -17.06 -1.48 -11.14
C ALA A 146 -16.83 -0.71 -9.82
N ILE A 147 -17.79 -0.69 -8.87
CA ILE A 147 -17.69 0.17 -7.69
C ILE A 147 -16.42 -0.12 -6.87
N SER A 148 -16.16 -1.39 -6.55
CA SER A 148 -14.98 -1.76 -5.77
C SER A 148 -13.67 -1.43 -6.50
N ASP A 149 -13.63 -1.62 -7.82
CA ASP A 149 -12.46 -1.26 -8.63
C ASP A 149 -12.24 0.26 -8.70
N ILE A 150 -13.32 1.05 -8.76
CA ILE A 150 -13.26 2.51 -8.73
C ILE A 150 -12.74 3.00 -7.38
N ILE A 151 -13.26 2.50 -6.27
CA ILE A 151 -12.82 2.88 -4.92
C ILE A 151 -11.32 2.57 -4.75
N ARG A 152 -10.88 1.36 -5.16
CA ARG A 152 -9.46 0.99 -5.12
C ARG A 152 -8.62 1.94 -5.97
N ALA A 153 -9.03 2.20 -7.21
CA ALA A 153 -8.26 3.07 -8.10
C ALA A 153 -8.18 4.52 -7.60
N ILE A 154 -9.25 5.06 -6.99
CA ILE A 154 -9.23 6.39 -6.35
C ILE A 154 -8.25 6.39 -5.16
N SER A 155 -8.27 5.34 -4.34
CA SER A 155 -7.31 5.17 -3.24
C SER A 155 -5.86 5.16 -3.73
N ASP A 156 -5.58 4.41 -4.81
CA ASP A 156 -4.26 4.35 -5.43
C ASP A 156 -3.79 5.72 -5.95
N LEU A 157 -4.70 6.48 -6.59
CA LEU A 157 -4.41 7.85 -7.06
C LEU A 157 -4.09 8.79 -5.89
N LYS A 158 -4.86 8.73 -4.81
CA LYS A 158 -4.63 9.55 -3.60
C LYS A 158 -3.31 9.20 -2.93
N ARG A 159 -2.99 7.91 -2.80
CA ARG A 159 -1.72 7.44 -2.24
C ARG A 159 -0.52 7.87 -3.07
N ALA A 160 -0.68 7.91 -4.40
CA ALA A 160 0.31 8.48 -5.31
C ALA A 160 0.35 10.02 -5.27
N SER A 161 -0.48 10.67 -4.45
CA SER A 161 -0.65 12.12 -4.37
C SER A 161 -0.98 12.78 -5.72
N LEU A 162 -1.70 12.05 -6.58
CA LEU A 162 -2.12 12.54 -7.89
C LEU A 162 -3.42 13.33 -7.80
N THR A 163 -3.34 14.61 -8.18
CA THR A 163 -4.53 15.41 -8.45
C THR A 163 -5.26 14.88 -9.69
N ASN A 164 -6.54 15.22 -9.85
CA ASN A 164 -7.26 14.84 -11.06
C ASN A 164 -6.64 15.46 -12.34
N ALA A 165 -6.08 16.67 -12.24
CA ALA A 165 -5.40 17.34 -13.35
C ALA A 165 -4.13 16.58 -13.76
N GLU A 166 -3.30 16.18 -12.80
CA GLU A 166 -2.10 15.37 -13.05
C GLU A 166 -2.46 13.97 -13.57
N PHE A 167 -3.49 13.33 -13.01
CA PHE A 167 -3.97 12.04 -13.53
C PHE A 167 -4.44 12.17 -14.99
N THR A 168 -5.16 13.24 -15.32
CA THR A 168 -5.58 13.52 -16.71
C THR A 168 -4.37 13.72 -17.63
N ALA A 169 -3.37 14.49 -17.18
CA ALA A 169 -2.12 14.70 -17.92
C ALA A 169 -1.35 13.40 -18.12
N LEU A 170 -1.27 12.54 -17.11
CA LEU A 170 -0.67 11.21 -17.19
C LEU A 170 -1.35 10.33 -18.24
N LEU A 171 -2.69 10.32 -18.27
CA LEU A 171 -3.46 9.57 -19.28
C LEU A 171 -3.22 10.10 -20.69
N ASN A 172 -3.05 11.42 -20.86
CA ASN A 172 -2.69 12.02 -22.15
C ASN A 172 -1.32 11.55 -22.63
N ALA A 173 -0.30 11.63 -21.77
CA ALA A 173 1.05 11.16 -22.12
C ALA A 173 1.05 9.65 -22.45
N THR A 174 0.31 8.87 -21.66
CA THR A 174 0.23 7.41 -21.82
C THR A 174 -0.49 7.01 -23.11
N ASP A 175 -1.50 7.76 -23.56
CA ASP A 175 -2.20 7.48 -24.83
C ASP A 175 -1.27 7.57 -26.03
N GLU A 176 -0.49 8.65 -26.12
CA GLU A 176 0.48 8.86 -27.19
C GLU A 176 1.56 7.76 -27.18
N ALA A 177 2.06 7.43 -25.99
CA ALA A 177 3.04 6.36 -25.85
C ALA A 177 2.49 4.99 -26.23
N LEU A 178 1.26 4.67 -25.83
CA LEU A 178 0.60 3.41 -26.19
C LEU A 178 0.36 3.26 -27.69
N GLU A 179 0.01 4.35 -28.37
CA GLU A 179 -0.18 4.34 -29.82
C GLU A 179 1.14 4.05 -30.54
N ILE A 180 2.19 4.82 -30.24
CA ILE A 180 3.49 4.70 -30.91
C ILE A 180 4.15 3.37 -30.55
N ALA A 181 4.31 3.06 -29.27
CA ALA A 181 4.97 1.85 -28.81
C ALA A 181 4.15 0.60 -29.17
N GLY A 182 2.82 0.68 -29.09
CA GLY A 182 1.93 -0.42 -29.47
C GLY A 182 2.10 -0.79 -30.94
N ALA A 183 2.19 0.19 -31.84
CA ALA A 183 2.45 -0.05 -33.26
C ALA A 183 3.81 -0.72 -33.51
N LEU A 184 4.87 -0.24 -32.84
CA LEU A 184 6.22 -0.82 -32.95
C LEU A 184 6.28 -2.27 -32.46
N VAL A 185 5.75 -2.53 -31.26
CA VAL A 185 5.74 -3.86 -30.63
C VAL A 185 4.91 -4.84 -31.45
N SER A 186 3.72 -4.43 -31.90
CA SER A 186 2.86 -5.27 -32.74
C SER A 186 3.50 -5.62 -34.09
N ALA A 187 4.24 -4.70 -34.70
CA ALA A 187 5.00 -4.99 -35.92
C ALA A 187 6.17 -5.97 -35.69
N ALA A 188 6.80 -5.93 -34.51
CA ALA A 188 7.87 -6.85 -34.15
C ALA A 188 7.36 -8.27 -33.87
N PHE A 189 6.20 -8.39 -33.21
CA PHE A 189 5.57 -9.67 -32.88
C PHE A 189 4.70 -10.23 -34.02
N THR A 190 5.36 -10.78 -35.05
CA THR A 190 4.71 -11.55 -36.13
C THR A 190 4.01 -12.83 -35.63
N ASP A 191 3.26 -13.51 -36.49
CA ASP A 191 2.48 -14.71 -36.16
C ASP A 191 3.29 -15.84 -35.50
N ARG A 192 4.57 -15.97 -35.85
CA ARG A 192 5.49 -16.92 -35.23
C ARG A 192 6.65 -16.19 -34.53
N ILE A 193 6.81 -16.46 -33.23
CA ILE A 193 7.95 -15.96 -32.46
C ILE A 193 9.20 -16.76 -32.84
N SER A 194 10.28 -16.04 -33.16
CA SER A 194 11.55 -16.61 -33.64
C SER A 194 12.75 -15.76 -33.22
N LYS A 195 13.96 -16.17 -33.60
CA LYS A 195 15.18 -15.35 -33.41
C LYS A 195 15.06 -13.97 -34.07
N SER A 196 14.40 -13.88 -35.23
CA SER A 196 14.14 -12.59 -35.89
C SER A 196 13.23 -11.68 -35.05
N THR A 197 12.31 -12.23 -34.24
CA THR A 197 11.50 -11.44 -33.31
C THR A 197 12.39 -10.74 -32.27
N ARG A 198 13.36 -11.47 -31.71
CA ARG A 198 14.34 -10.91 -30.76
C ARG A 198 15.08 -9.71 -31.37
N ASP A 199 15.60 -9.86 -32.59
CA ASP A 199 16.38 -8.81 -33.25
C ASP A 199 15.52 -7.58 -33.57
N LYS A 200 14.28 -7.79 -34.05
CA LYS A 200 13.32 -6.69 -34.25
C LYS A 200 12.97 -5.96 -32.95
N LEU A 201 12.85 -6.68 -31.83
CA LEU A 201 12.58 -6.07 -30.53
C LEU A 201 13.78 -5.22 -30.07
N ALA A 202 15.00 -5.70 -30.26
CA ALA A 202 16.21 -4.93 -29.97
C ALA A 202 16.27 -3.62 -30.77
N ASP A 203 15.86 -3.66 -32.04
CA ASP A 203 15.84 -2.48 -32.93
C ASP A 203 14.78 -1.43 -32.56
N ILE A 204 13.70 -1.82 -31.87
CA ILE A 204 12.64 -0.87 -31.47
C ILE A 204 12.82 -0.33 -30.06
N ILE A 205 13.61 -0.97 -29.18
CA ILE A 205 13.81 -0.50 -27.80
C ILE A 205 14.31 0.95 -27.74
N PRO A 206 15.36 1.36 -28.50
CA PRO A 206 15.78 2.76 -28.51
C PRO A 206 14.68 3.70 -29.00
N LYS A 207 13.87 3.27 -29.98
CA LYS A 207 12.76 4.06 -30.51
C LYS A 207 11.63 4.23 -29.50
N ILE A 208 11.41 3.22 -28.66
CA ILE A 208 10.45 3.30 -27.56
C ILE A 208 10.98 4.26 -26.50
N HIS A 209 12.25 4.16 -26.12
CA HIS A 209 12.89 5.06 -25.15
C HIS A 209 12.86 6.54 -25.61
N ASP A 210 12.94 6.80 -26.92
CA ASP A 210 12.88 8.15 -27.49
C ASP A 210 11.44 8.72 -27.56
N ILE A 211 10.41 7.98 -27.14
CA ILE A 211 9.04 8.50 -27.08
C ILE A 211 8.99 9.58 -25.99
N ALA A 212 8.69 10.81 -26.40
CA ALA A 212 8.53 11.91 -25.48
C ALA A 212 7.22 11.76 -24.69
N GLU A 213 7.32 11.48 -23.40
CA GLU A 213 6.19 11.51 -22.46
C GLU A 213 6.36 12.65 -21.47
N SER A 214 5.45 13.62 -21.50
CA SER A 214 5.42 14.71 -20.53
C SER A 214 4.79 14.22 -19.22
N MET A 215 5.62 13.79 -18.28
CA MET A 215 5.14 13.30 -16.99
C MET A 215 4.69 14.47 -16.08
N PRO A 216 3.56 14.32 -15.36
CA PRO A 216 3.09 15.36 -14.45
C PRO A 216 3.89 15.43 -13.15
N LEU A 217 4.59 14.35 -12.78
CA LEU A 217 5.38 14.22 -11.55
C LEU A 217 6.71 13.53 -11.86
N ASP A 218 7.82 14.05 -11.32
CA ASP A 218 9.17 13.48 -11.50
C ASP A 218 9.33 12.07 -10.91
N THR A 219 8.48 11.72 -9.95
CA THR A 219 8.49 10.40 -9.29
C THR A 219 7.83 9.30 -10.14
N LEU A 220 7.08 9.68 -11.18
CA LEU A 220 6.43 8.72 -12.07
C LEU A 220 7.32 8.38 -13.25
N GLN A 221 7.50 7.09 -13.49
CA GLN A 221 8.24 6.60 -14.65
C GLN A 221 7.34 6.60 -15.90
N PRO A 222 7.82 7.11 -17.05
CA PRO A 222 7.11 7.02 -18.33
C PRO A 222 6.78 5.58 -18.73
N LEU A 223 5.66 5.36 -19.41
CA LEU A 223 5.27 4.01 -19.85
C LEU A 223 6.27 3.44 -20.86
N SER A 224 6.76 4.29 -21.77
CA SER A 224 7.80 3.94 -22.75
C SER A 224 9.03 3.35 -22.08
N GLU A 225 9.50 3.98 -21.01
CA GLU A 225 10.67 3.52 -20.26
C GLU A 225 10.40 2.17 -19.58
N VAL A 226 9.26 2.03 -18.90
CA VAL A 226 8.85 0.74 -18.29
C VAL A 226 8.78 -0.37 -19.35
N LEU A 227 8.18 -0.06 -20.50
CA LEU A 227 8.04 -1.01 -21.61
C LEU A 227 9.39 -1.38 -22.22
N ALA A 228 10.26 -0.41 -22.46
CA ALA A 228 11.60 -0.60 -23.02
C ALA A 228 12.46 -1.46 -22.08
N GLN A 229 12.47 -1.17 -20.78
CA GLN A 229 13.18 -1.96 -19.78
C GLN A 229 12.63 -3.40 -19.70
N SER A 230 11.30 -3.57 -19.72
CA SER A 230 10.66 -4.88 -19.72
C SER A 230 11.02 -5.70 -20.96
N LEU A 231 11.02 -5.08 -22.14
CA LEU A 231 11.48 -5.70 -23.39
C LEU A 231 12.96 -6.08 -23.33
N GLN A 232 13.81 -5.19 -22.84
CA GLN A 232 15.25 -5.45 -22.70
C GLN A 232 15.51 -6.64 -21.78
N HIS A 233 14.78 -6.73 -20.66
CA HIS A 233 14.84 -7.88 -19.76
C HIS A 233 14.44 -9.18 -20.47
N ALA A 234 13.34 -9.16 -21.24
CA ALA A 234 12.90 -10.32 -22.00
C ALA A 234 13.91 -10.75 -23.07
N ILE A 235 14.60 -9.81 -23.73
CA ILE A 235 15.67 -10.10 -24.69
C ILE A 235 16.88 -10.73 -23.99
N ASN A 236 17.33 -10.16 -22.87
CA ASN A 236 18.45 -10.70 -22.11
C ASN A 236 18.16 -12.14 -21.64
N ALA A 237 16.94 -12.39 -21.16
CA ALA A 237 16.48 -13.73 -20.81
C ALA A 237 16.43 -14.65 -22.04
N ALA A 238 16.01 -14.16 -23.20
CA ALA A 238 15.98 -14.92 -24.45
C ALA A 238 17.37 -15.31 -24.95
N ASP A 239 18.37 -14.43 -24.78
CA ASP A 239 19.77 -14.69 -25.17
C ASP A 239 20.44 -15.73 -24.28
N ALA A 240 20.07 -15.76 -22.99
CA ALA A 240 20.56 -16.75 -22.04
C ALA A 240 19.82 -18.11 -22.12
N HIS A 241 18.65 -18.16 -22.77
CA HIS A 241 17.81 -19.36 -22.80
C HIS A 241 18.17 -20.29 -23.99
N PRO A 242 18.23 -21.64 -23.80
CA PRO A 242 18.58 -22.59 -24.87
C PRO A 242 17.66 -22.54 -26.11
N LYS A 243 16.45 -22.03 -25.91
CA LYS A 243 15.47 -21.73 -26.97
C LYS A 243 15.12 -20.25 -26.82
N VAL A 244 15.38 -19.39 -27.81
CA VAL A 244 15.13 -17.94 -27.70
C VAL A 244 13.65 -17.59 -27.46
N THR A 245 12.73 -18.47 -27.87
CA THR A 245 11.30 -18.17 -27.95
C THR A 245 10.51 -18.12 -26.63
N PRO A 246 10.76 -18.94 -25.58
CA PRO A 246 9.92 -18.96 -24.39
C PRO A 246 9.90 -17.64 -23.60
N PRO A 247 11.03 -16.95 -23.33
CA PRO A 247 10.99 -15.64 -22.64
C PRO A 247 10.17 -14.59 -23.40
N LEU A 248 10.34 -14.50 -24.72
CA LEU A 248 9.56 -13.59 -25.56
C LEU A 248 8.07 -13.96 -25.65
N THR A 249 7.76 -15.25 -25.59
CA THR A 249 6.37 -15.75 -25.55
C THR A 249 5.70 -15.38 -24.22
N ALA A 250 6.42 -15.53 -23.11
CA ALA A 250 5.96 -15.12 -21.79
C ALA A 250 5.67 -13.61 -21.77
N TRP A 251 6.63 -12.80 -22.24
CA TRP A 251 6.46 -11.36 -22.34
C TRP A 251 5.25 -10.97 -23.20
N LYS A 252 5.09 -11.56 -24.39
CA LYS A 252 3.92 -11.31 -25.26
C LYS A 252 2.61 -11.63 -24.55
N LYS A 253 2.54 -12.74 -23.81
CA LYS A 253 1.34 -13.15 -23.05
C LYS A 253 1.03 -12.16 -21.93
N GLU A 254 2.05 -11.60 -21.29
CA GLU A 254 1.93 -10.65 -20.20
C GLU A 254 1.49 -9.26 -20.68
N TRP A 255 2.11 -8.74 -21.74
CA TRP A 255 1.94 -7.35 -22.19
C TRP A 255 0.95 -7.15 -23.32
N MET A 256 0.69 -8.18 -24.13
CA MET A 256 -0.14 -8.06 -25.33
C MET A 256 -1.45 -8.85 -25.25
N THR A 257 -2.41 -8.40 -26.05
CA THR A 257 -3.70 -9.05 -26.26
C THR A 257 -4.18 -8.79 -27.68
N MET A 258 -5.33 -9.33 -28.05
CA MET A 258 -5.96 -9.09 -29.35
C MET A 258 -7.10 -8.09 -29.23
N ASP A 259 -7.20 -7.13 -30.15
CA ASP A 259 -8.36 -6.27 -30.28
C ASP A 259 -9.58 -7.02 -30.85
N SER A 260 -10.70 -6.33 -31.05
CA SER A 260 -11.92 -6.91 -31.63
C SER A 260 -11.75 -7.42 -33.06
N GLN A 261 -10.74 -6.92 -33.78
CA GLN A 261 -10.38 -7.31 -35.15
C GLN A 261 -9.27 -8.38 -35.18
N ARG A 262 -8.93 -8.97 -34.03
CA ARG A 262 -7.84 -9.96 -33.86
C ARG A 262 -6.44 -9.43 -34.19
N ARG A 263 -6.23 -8.12 -34.08
CA ARG A 263 -4.91 -7.50 -34.22
C ARG A 263 -4.22 -7.46 -32.84
N PRO A 264 -2.91 -7.75 -32.77
CA PRO A 264 -2.16 -7.64 -31.54
C PRO A 264 -2.08 -6.17 -31.11
N ILE A 265 -2.37 -5.91 -29.85
CA ILE A 265 -2.26 -4.61 -29.18
C ILE A 265 -1.66 -4.79 -27.79
N LEU A 266 -1.14 -3.72 -27.21
CA LEU A 266 -0.78 -3.70 -25.80
C LEU A 266 -2.06 -3.84 -24.95
N LYS A 267 -1.99 -4.61 -23.86
CA LYS A 267 -3.13 -4.80 -22.95
C LYS A 267 -3.61 -3.50 -22.34
N ALA A 268 -2.68 -2.62 -21.98
CA ALA A 268 -2.95 -1.29 -21.43
C ALA A 268 -3.95 -0.49 -22.28
N THR A 269 -3.88 -0.60 -23.62
CA THR A 269 -4.82 0.03 -24.55
C THR A 269 -6.28 -0.37 -24.33
N LYS A 270 -6.58 -1.58 -23.84
CA LYS A 270 -7.95 -2.00 -23.52
C LYS A 270 -8.50 -1.35 -22.24
N TYR A 271 -7.62 -0.95 -21.33
CA TYR A 271 -8.01 -0.36 -20.04
C TYR A 271 -8.15 1.17 -20.13
N GLN A 272 -7.48 1.80 -21.11
CA GLN A 272 -7.50 3.25 -21.37
C GLN A 272 -8.92 3.87 -21.32
N PRO A 273 -9.94 3.33 -22.03
CA PRO A 273 -11.29 3.89 -21.95
C PRO A 273 -11.89 3.92 -20.54
N LYS A 274 -11.61 2.88 -19.73
CA LYS A 274 -12.06 2.82 -18.33
C LYS A 274 -11.31 3.80 -17.45
N LEU A 275 -10.00 3.95 -17.64
CA LEU A 275 -9.19 4.92 -16.90
C LEU A 275 -9.58 6.37 -17.21
N ARG A 276 -9.90 6.66 -18.49
CA ARG A 276 -10.45 7.96 -18.91
C ARG A 276 -11.80 8.24 -18.27
N ALA A 277 -12.70 7.25 -18.29
CA ALA A 277 -13.98 7.37 -17.60
C ALA A 277 -13.78 7.56 -16.08
N LEU A 278 -12.78 6.89 -15.49
CA LEU A 278 -12.43 7.01 -14.08
C LEU A 278 -11.98 8.43 -13.71
N SER A 279 -11.21 9.12 -14.57
CA SER A 279 -10.81 10.51 -14.30
C SER A 279 -12.04 11.42 -14.09
N GLY A 280 -13.07 11.29 -14.94
CA GLY A 280 -14.32 12.05 -14.75
C GLY A 280 -15.09 11.65 -13.48
N VAL A 281 -15.03 10.37 -13.08
CA VAL A 281 -15.61 9.91 -11.81
C VAL A 281 -14.82 10.45 -10.61
N TYR A 282 -13.49 10.47 -10.69
CA TYR A 282 -12.59 10.93 -9.64
C TYR A 282 -12.80 12.42 -9.36
N ASP A 283 -12.89 13.24 -10.41
CA ASP A 283 -13.18 14.68 -10.29
C ASP A 283 -14.50 14.96 -9.56
N LYS A 284 -15.57 14.28 -9.98
CA LYS A 284 -16.89 14.37 -9.34
C LYS A 284 -16.86 13.86 -7.89
N TYR A 285 -16.14 12.76 -7.64
CA TYR A 285 -15.98 12.21 -6.29
C TYR A 285 -15.31 13.23 -5.36
N LEU A 286 -14.18 13.83 -5.76
CA LEU A 286 -13.49 14.85 -4.98
C LEU A 286 -14.40 16.06 -4.72
N THR A 287 -15.15 16.50 -5.73
CA THR A 287 -16.09 17.62 -5.59
C THR A 287 -17.19 17.31 -4.57
N ILE A 288 -17.86 16.16 -4.68
CA ILE A 288 -18.93 15.76 -3.76
C ILE A 288 -18.40 15.60 -2.34
N MET A 289 -17.22 15.00 -2.16
CA MET A 289 -16.57 14.87 -0.86
C MET A 289 -16.30 16.24 -0.25
N GLN A 290 -15.77 17.18 -1.03
CA GLN A 290 -15.52 18.54 -0.58
C GLN A 290 -16.81 19.28 -0.19
N GLU A 291 -17.85 19.24 -1.02
CA GLU A 291 -19.14 19.89 -0.76
C GLU A 291 -19.87 19.31 0.46
N ALA A 292 -19.70 18.01 0.71
CA ALA A 292 -20.28 17.32 1.86
C ALA A 292 -19.44 17.47 3.14
N GLU A 293 -18.31 18.20 3.08
CA GLU A 293 -17.34 18.30 4.16
C GLU A 293 -16.91 16.90 4.65
N LEU A 294 -16.67 15.99 3.71
CA LEU A 294 -16.20 14.63 3.94
C LEU A 294 -14.73 14.45 3.55
N ILE A 295 -14.02 13.65 4.34
CA ILE A 295 -12.68 13.14 4.00
C ILE A 295 -12.72 11.63 4.01
N ASP A 296 -12.02 10.99 3.06
CA ASP A 296 -11.81 9.55 3.16
C ASP A 296 -10.53 9.23 3.94
N PHE A 297 -10.27 7.93 4.09
CA PHE A 297 -9.16 7.46 4.89
C PHE A 297 -7.79 7.88 4.34
N ASP A 298 -7.60 7.81 3.02
CA ASP A 298 -6.31 8.15 2.43
C ASP A 298 -6.02 9.65 2.63
N ASP A 299 -7.03 10.52 2.49
CA ASP A 299 -6.91 11.95 2.80
C ASP A 299 -6.55 12.16 4.28
N MET A 300 -7.26 11.47 5.17
CA MET A 300 -7.08 11.58 6.62
C MET A 300 -5.64 11.23 7.04
N ILE A 301 -5.11 10.11 6.55
CA ILE A 301 -3.75 9.68 6.84
C ILE A 301 -2.74 10.69 6.31
N MET A 302 -2.94 11.21 5.10
CA MET A 302 -2.05 12.22 4.54
C MET A 302 -2.07 13.52 5.34
N GLN A 303 -3.22 13.96 5.84
CA GLN A 303 -3.31 15.12 6.73
C GLN A 303 -2.58 14.88 8.05
N VAL A 304 -2.74 13.70 8.66
CA VAL A 304 -2.02 13.32 9.88
C VAL A 304 -0.51 13.34 9.65
N VAL A 305 -0.03 12.71 8.57
CA VAL A 305 1.39 12.72 8.21
C VAL A 305 1.90 14.15 8.05
N HIS A 306 1.17 14.99 7.29
CA HIS A 306 1.56 16.37 7.07
C HIS A 306 1.62 17.17 8.38
N ALA A 307 0.61 17.02 9.25
CA ALA A 307 0.56 17.71 10.53
C ALA A 307 1.74 17.32 11.44
N ILE A 308 2.09 16.03 11.51
CA ILE A 308 3.22 15.55 12.32
C ILE A 308 4.57 16.03 11.74
N GLU A 309 4.71 16.10 10.42
CA GLU A 309 5.97 16.52 9.78
C GLU A 309 6.20 18.03 9.91
N VAL A 310 5.14 18.84 9.74
CA VAL A 310 5.22 20.31 9.76
C VAL A 310 5.19 20.89 11.17
N ASN A 311 4.58 20.21 12.14
CA ASN A 311 4.48 20.69 13.52
C ASN A 311 5.31 19.81 14.46
N PRO A 312 6.54 20.24 14.84
CA PRO A 312 7.40 19.47 15.74
C PRO A 312 6.77 19.19 17.09
N ASP A 313 6.00 20.13 17.66
CA ASP A 313 5.37 19.98 18.97
C ASP A 313 4.41 18.77 18.98
N LEU A 314 3.52 18.65 17.98
CA LEU A 314 2.67 17.47 17.81
C LEU A 314 3.49 16.18 17.70
N ARG A 315 4.59 16.20 16.94
CA ARG A 315 5.46 15.04 16.81
C ARG A 315 6.09 14.67 18.15
N TYR A 316 6.57 15.63 18.92
CA TYR A 316 7.18 15.40 20.23
C TYR A 316 6.17 14.88 21.24
N ASP A 317 4.96 15.44 21.28
CA ASP A 317 3.88 14.95 22.14
C ASP A 317 3.55 13.48 21.83
N LEU A 318 3.50 13.12 20.55
CA LEU A 318 3.25 11.74 20.13
C LEU A 318 4.44 10.81 20.46
N GLN A 319 5.68 11.28 20.33
CA GLN A 319 6.89 10.52 20.66
C GLN A 319 7.06 10.32 22.17
N GLU A 320 6.75 11.33 22.98
CA GLU A 320 6.74 11.26 24.46
C GLU A 320 5.60 10.39 24.97
N LYS A 321 4.49 10.31 24.22
CA LYS A 321 3.41 9.40 24.58
C LYS A 321 3.75 7.97 24.19
N TYR A 322 4.16 7.70 22.96
CA TYR A 322 4.25 6.33 22.42
C TYR A 322 5.68 5.80 22.44
N HIS A 323 6.05 5.17 23.56
CA HIS A 323 7.38 4.59 23.75
C HIS A 323 7.57 3.25 23.04
N TYR A 324 6.53 2.40 23.00
CA TYR A 324 6.58 1.09 22.35
C TYR A 324 5.52 0.98 21.27
N ILE A 325 5.94 0.65 20.05
CA ILE A 325 5.05 0.56 18.88
C ILE A 325 5.05 -0.87 18.35
N MET A 326 3.87 -1.43 18.14
CA MET A 326 3.67 -2.77 17.61
C MET A 326 2.75 -2.72 16.40
N VAL A 327 3.15 -3.33 15.29
CA VAL A 327 2.38 -3.33 14.04
C VAL A 327 2.10 -4.76 13.59
N ASP A 328 0.83 -5.09 13.42
CA ASP A 328 0.36 -6.36 12.85
C ASP A 328 0.16 -6.24 11.33
N GLU A 329 0.26 -7.36 10.62
CA GLU A 329 0.12 -7.46 9.14
C GLU A 329 0.94 -6.40 8.39
N PHE A 330 2.20 -6.23 8.76
CA PHE A 330 3.06 -5.16 8.28
C PHE A 330 3.27 -5.16 6.76
N GLN A 331 3.14 -6.32 6.10
CA GLN A 331 3.20 -6.41 4.63
C GLN A 331 2.14 -5.54 3.93
N ASP A 332 1.01 -5.27 4.59
CA ASP A 332 -0.11 -4.49 4.02
C ASP A 332 0.04 -2.96 4.25
N THR A 333 1.16 -2.53 4.84
CA THR A 333 1.43 -1.11 5.15
C THR A 333 1.75 -0.32 3.88
N ASN A 334 1.19 0.87 3.70
CA ASN A 334 1.54 1.75 2.58
C ASN A 334 2.58 2.84 2.96
N LEU A 335 3.07 3.60 1.98
CA LEU A 335 4.05 4.67 2.21
C LEU A 335 3.62 5.72 3.24
N ALA A 336 2.34 6.11 3.27
CA ALA A 336 1.85 7.12 4.19
C ALA A 336 1.81 6.59 5.64
N GLN A 337 1.37 5.35 5.83
CA GLN A 337 1.43 4.65 7.12
C GLN A 337 2.88 4.45 7.59
N MET A 338 3.79 4.11 6.68
CA MET A 338 5.24 4.07 6.96
C MET A 338 5.79 5.42 7.42
N ARG A 339 5.33 6.53 6.83
CA ARG A 339 5.69 7.89 7.27
C ARG A 339 5.18 8.19 8.67
N ILE A 340 3.96 7.74 9.03
CA ILE A 340 3.48 7.86 10.43
C ILE A 340 4.44 7.12 11.36
N LEU A 341 4.72 5.84 11.09
CA LEU A 341 5.61 5.02 11.93
C LEU A 341 6.98 5.68 12.08
N ARG A 342 7.59 6.12 10.98
CA ARG A 342 8.88 6.80 10.99
C ARG A 342 8.85 8.08 11.82
N ASN A 343 7.79 8.88 11.72
CA ASN A 343 7.71 10.10 12.53
C ASN A 343 7.55 9.79 14.02
N LEU A 344 6.90 8.68 14.39
CA LEU A 344 6.77 8.26 15.79
C LEU A 344 8.07 7.65 16.34
N THR A 345 8.88 7.00 15.50
CA THR A 345 10.11 6.31 15.95
C THR A 345 11.37 7.14 15.80
N ASN A 346 11.38 8.15 14.93
CA ASN A 346 12.54 8.98 14.66
C ASN A 346 12.71 10.07 15.75
N ASN A 347 13.25 9.66 16.89
CA ASN A 347 13.55 10.54 18.02
C ASN A 347 15.07 10.53 18.32
N PRO A 348 15.73 11.70 18.47
CA PRO A 348 17.15 11.81 18.79
C PRO A 348 17.59 11.04 20.05
N ILE A 349 16.69 10.78 20.99
CA ILE A 349 16.98 10.09 22.25
C ILE A 349 17.27 8.60 22.03
N VAL A 350 16.72 7.99 20.98
CA VAL A 350 16.70 6.53 20.80
C VAL A 350 17.74 6.03 19.78
N GLU A 351 18.64 6.91 19.30
CA GLU A 351 19.83 6.63 18.46
C GLU A 351 19.74 5.35 17.58
N ASP A 352 18.93 5.41 16.51
CA ASP A 352 18.69 4.34 15.51
C ASP A 352 18.15 3.00 16.07
N ALA A 353 17.70 2.96 17.32
CA ALA A 353 17.18 1.78 17.99
C ALA A 353 15.79 2.01 18.64
N PRO A 354 14.77 2.50 17.88
CA PRO A 354 13.44 2.69 18.43
C PRO A 354 12.80 1.37 18.86
N ASN A 355 11.95 1.42 19.89
CA ASN A 355 11.22 0.26 20.41
C ASN A 355 9.99 -0.04 19.53
N ILE A 356 10.25 -0.52 18.31
CA ILE A 356 9.23 -0.90 17.33
C ILE A 356 9.31 -2.39 17.02
N LEU A 357 8.18 -3.09 17.13
CA LEU A 357 8.06 -4.45 16.62
C LEU A 357 7.04 -4.51 15.49
N VAL A 358 7.41 -5.14 14.38
CA VAL A 358 6.49 -5.39 13.27
C VAL A 358 6.37 -6.88 13.01
N VAL A 359 5.16 -7.33 12.65
CA VAL A 359 4.86 -8.73 12.33
C VAL A 359 4.27 -8.80 10.93
N GLY A 360 4.80 -9.66 10.07
CA GLY A 360 4.28 -9.85 8.71
C GLY A 360 4.58 -11.24 8.14
N ASP A 361 4.03 -11.54 6.96
CA ASP A 361 4.20 -12.84 6.29
C ASP A 361 5.23 -12.76 5.13
N ASP A 362 6.22 -13.67 5.12
CA ASP A 362 7.30 -13.74 4.11
C ASP A 362 6.78 -14.20 2.75
N ASP A 363 5.84 -15.16 2.74
CA ASP A 363 5.34 -15.78 1.51
C ASP A 363 4.52 -14.80 0.66
N GLN A 364 4.05 -13.69 1.23
CA GLN A 364 3.41 -12.61 0.46
C GLN A 364 4.38 -11.48 0.10
N ALA A 365 5.48 -11.31 0.85
CA ALA A 365 6.49 -10.28 0.59
C ALA A 365 7.45 -10.66 -0.57
N ILE A 366 7.71 -11.96 -0.78
CA ILE A 366 8.68 -12.45 -1.78
C ILE A 366 8.11 -12.50 -3.21
N TYR A 367 6.78 -12.55 -3.40
CA TYR A 367 6.17 -12.54 -4.75
C TYR A 367 5.97 -11.13 -5.35
N GLY A 368 6.51 -10.07 -4.74
CA GLY A 368 6.50 -8.69 -5.25
C GLY A 368 7.45 -8.40 -6.43
N PHE A 369 7.92 -9.41 -7.17
CA PHE A 369 8.81 -9.26 -8.34
C PHE A 369 8.07 -8.86 -9.64
N GLN A 370 7.03 -8.04 -9.52
CA GLN A 370 6.33 -7.40 -10.64
C GLN A 370 6.08 -5.92 -10.31
N GLY A 371 7.16 -5.14 -10.20
CA GLY A 371 7.14 -3.67 -10.32
C GLY A 371 6.31 -2.89 -9.28
N ALA A 372 6.99 -1.99 -8.57
CA ALA A 372 6.41 -0.94 -7.70
C ALA A 372 5.92 -1.38 -6.30
N GLU A 373 6.79 -2.05 -5.54
CA GLU A 373 7.22 -1.65 -4.18
C GLU A 373 8.19 -2.74 -3.68
N VAL A 374 9.46 -2.39 -3.46
CA VAL A 374 10.35 -3.27 -2.69
C VAL A 374 9.67 -3.54 -1.35
N GLY A 375 9.40 -4.81 -1.03
CA GLY A 375 8.51 -5.20 0.07
C GLY A 375 8.86 -4.47 1.37
N ASN A 376 7.85 -3.95 2.08
CA ASN A 376 8.03 -3.12 3.27
C ASN A 376 8.94 -3.74 4.33
N ILE A 377 9.01 -5.07 4.38
CA ILE A 377 9.93 -5.83 5.23
C ILE A 377 11.41 -5.48 4.93
N ILE A 378 11.79 -5.38 3.66
CA ILE A 378 13.16 -5.02 3.25
C ILE A 378 13.45 -3.56 3.62
N LYS A 379 12.53 -2.65 3.28
CA LYS A 379 12.65 -1.22 3.62
C LYS A 379 12.76 -0.99 5.13
N PHE A 380 12.09 -1.81 5.95
CA PHE A 380 12.18 -1.72 7.40
C PHE A 380 13.58 -2.06 7.92
N ALA A 381 14.20 -3.11 7.39
CA ALA A 381 15.56 -3.49 7.77
C ALA A 381 16.60 -2.43 7.34
N GLU A 382 16.38 -1.77 6.20
CA GLU A 382 17.19 -0.63 5.75
C GLU A 382 16.99 0.60 6.65
N LEU A 383 15.75 0.87 7.08
CA LEU A 383 15.40 2.01 7.93
C LEU A 383 15.93 1.84 9.37
N TYR A 384 15.98 0.60 9.86
CA TYR A 384 16.42 0.27 11.21
C TYR A 384 17.56 -0.76 11.17
N PRO A 385 18.83 -0.32 10.99
CA PRO A 385 19.95 -1.23 10.77
C PRO A 385 20.23 -2.19 11.94
N ARG A 386 19.74 -1.89 13.15
CA ARG A 386 19.86 -2.73 14.35
C ARG A 386 18.69 -3.71 14.53
N THR A 387 17.89 -3.93 13.48
CA THR A 387 16.71 -4.81 13.55
C THR A 387 17.08 -6.24 13.92
N GLN A 388 16.44 -6.77 14.96
CA GLN A 388 16.46 -8.19 15.26
C GLN A 388 15.42 -8.93 14.42
N HIS A 389 15.86 -9.91 13.62
CA HIS A 389 14.98 -10.74 12.80
C HIS A 389 14.61 -12.04 13.53
N ILE A 390 13.32 -12.35 13.60
CA ILE A 390 12.80 -13.57 14.22
C ILE A 390 11.80 -14.23 13.27
N THR A 391 11.98 -15.50 12.97
CA THR A 391 11.05 -16.25 12.10
C THR A 391 10.24 -17.24 12.92
N LEU A 392 8.91 -17.18 12.82
CA LEU A 392 8.01 -18.19 13.36
C LEU A 392 7.78 -19.26 12.29
N ARG A 393 8.18 -20.50 12.61
CA ARG A 393 7.96 -21.67 11.75
C ARG A 393 6.89 -22.58 12.33
#